data_AF-A0A7Z9CTS2-F1
#
_entry.id   AF-A0A7Z9CTS2-F1
#
_cell.length_a   1.000
_cell.length_b   1.000
_cell.length_c   1.000
_cell.angle_alpha   90.00
_cell.angle_beta   90.00
_cell.angle_gamma   90.00
#
_symmetry.space_group_name_H-M   'P 1'
#
loop_
_entity.id
_entity.type
_entity.pdbx_description
1 polymer ?
#
loop_
_entity_poly.entity_id
_entity_poly.type
_entity_poly.pdbx_seq_one_letter_code
_entity_poly.pdbx_strand_id
1 'polypeptide(L)' 'MAEINLSPGEREQLREKLCTYCERNFDLELEQFDAEFFVDFIAEQLAPCFITPD' A
#
# COMPACT_ATOMS: atom_id res chain seq x y z
N MET A 1 -7.17 -8.01 15.33
CA MET A 1 -6.31 -7.00 14.67
C MET A 1 -7.24 -6.09 13.90
N ALA A 2 -7.04 -4.77 13.97
CA ALA A 2 -7.92 -3.85 13.24
C ALA A 2 -7.74 -4.11 11.75
N GLU A 3 -8.77 -4.64 11.11
CA GLU A 3 -8.78 -4.91 9.68
C GLU A 3 -9.04 -3.59 8.95
N ILE A 4 -8.01 -3.05 8.29
CA ILE A 4 -8.18 -1.85 7.48
C ILE A 4 -8.90 -2.24 6.19
N ASN A 5 -10.17 -1.87 6.11
CA ASN A 5 -10.97 -2.04 4.91
C ASN A 5 -10.82 -0.82 4.00
N LEU A 6 -9.99 -0.95 2.97
CA LEU A 6 -9.81 0.07 1.92
C LEU A 6 -10.89 -0.08 0.85
N SER A 7 -11.52 1.02 0.47
CA SER A 7 -12.41 1.05 -0.69
C SER A 7 -11.62 0.83 -2.00
N PRO A 8 -12.26 0.40 -3.09
CA PRO A 8 -11.58 0.21 -4.38
C PRO A 8 -10.82 1.46 -4.86
N GLY A 9 -11.37 2.66 -4.62
CA GLY A 9 -10.72 3.92 -4.98
C GLY A 9 -9.51 4.26 -4.11
N GLU A 10 -9.51 3.88 -2.83
CA GLU A 10 -8.34 4.03 -1.95
C GLU A 10 -7.23 3.04 -2.33
N ARG A 11 -7.61 1.80 -2.70
CA ARG A 11 -6.65 0.80 -3.19
C ARG A 11 -5.97 1.26 -4.48
N GLU A 12 -6.72 1.78 -5.45
CA GLU A 12 -6.15 2.35 -6.68
C GLU A 12 -5.15 3.48 -6.38
N GLN A 13 -5.54 4.43 -5.54
CA GLN A 13 -4.64 5.54 -5.17
C GLN A 13 -3.35 5.06 -4.49
N LEU A 14 -3.43 4.01 -3.66
CA LEU A 14 -2.25 3.44 -3.00
C LEU A 14 -1.35 2.72 -4.01
N ARG A 15 -1.92 1.93 -4.94
CA ARG A 15 -1.15 1.29 -6.02
C ARG A 15 -0.41 2.33 -6.86
N GLU A 16 -1.10 3.36 -7.34
CA GLU A 16 -0.47 4.43 -8.14
C GLU A 16 0.69 5.12 -7.41
N LYS A 17 0.51 5.41 -6.11
CA LYS A 17 1.55 6.01 -5.27
C LYS A 17 2.75 5.09 -5.09
N LEU A 18 2.52 3.79 -4.87
CA LEU A 18 3.58 2.80 -4.71
C LEU A 18 4.36 2.62 -6.00
N CYS A 19 3.68 2.45 -7.14
CA CYS A 19 4.32 2.39 -8.46
C CYS A 19 5.20 3.62 -8.70
N THR A 20 4.64 4.81 -8.51
CA THR A 20 5.36 6.08 -8.71
C THR A 20 6.57 6.21 -7.78
N TYR A 21 6.43 5.79 -6.51
CA TYR A 21 7.52 5.87 -5.55
C TYR A 21 8.66 4.90 -5.91
N CYS A 22 8.31 3.66 -6.28
CA CYS A 22 9.29 2.65 -6.68
C CYS A 22 10.07 3.06 -7.93
N GLU A 23 9.38 3.56 -8.96
CA GLU A 23 10.00 4.02 -10.19
C GLU A 23 10.97 5.18 -9.90
N ARG A 24 10.52 6.19 -9.15
CA ARG A 24 11.31 7.40 -8.90
C ARG A 24 12.51 7.22 -7.97
N ASN A 25 12.41 6.33 -6.99
CA ASN A 25 13.41 6.24 -5.92
C ASN A 25 14.32 5.02 -6.05
N PHE A 26 13.87 3.97 -6.74
CA PHE A 26 14.58 2.69 -6.80
C PHE A 26 14.85 2.21 -8.23
N ASP A 27 14.43 2.96 -9.26
CA ASP A 27 14.50 2.52 -10.67
C ASP A 27 13.82 1.14 -10.85
N LEU A 28 12.73 0.94 -10.11
CA LEU A 28 11.96 -0.30 -10.06
C LEU A 28 10.56 -0.05 -10.61
N GLU A 29 10.26 -0.66 -11.75
CA GLU A 29 8.89 -0.74 -12.25
C GLU A 29 8.11 -1.76 -11.41
N LEU A 30 7.22 -1.26 -10.54
CA LEU A 30 6.31 -2.09 -9.78
C LEU A 30 5.03 -2.28 -10.61
N GLU A 31 4.80 -3.50 -11.10
CA GLU A 31 3.61 -3.81 -11.89
C GLU A 31 2.33 -3.67 -11.05
N GLN A 32 1.18 -3.41 -11.70
CA GLN A 32 -0.08 -3.16 -10.99
C GLN A 32 -0.51 -4.32 -10.08
N PHE A 33 -0.22 -5.57 -10.49
CA PHE A 33 -0.54 -6.76 -9.70
C PHE A 33 0.36 -6.87 -8.45
N ASP A 34 1.65 -6.59 -8.62
CA ASP A 34 2.60 -6.55 -7.50
C ASP A 34 2.26 -5.40 -6.54
N ALA A 35 1.85 -4.25 -7.07
CA ALA A 35 1.38 -3.12 -6.27
C ALA A 35 0.16 -3.49 -5.44
N GLU A 36 -0.75 -4.32 -5.95
CA GLU A 36 -1.91 -4.78 -5.19
C GLU A 36 -1.53 -5.62 -3.97
N PHE A 37 -0.62 -6.58 -4.15
CA PHE A 37 -0.08 -7.34 -3.02
C PHE A 37 0.67 -6.46 -2.03
N PHE A 38 1.33 -5.42 -2.52
CA PHE A 38 2.06 -4.51 -1.66
C PHE A 38 1.10 -3.69 -0.80
N VAL A 39 -0.04 -3.26 -1.35
CA VAL A 39 -1.12 -2.63 -0.59
C VAL A 39 -1.64 -3.56 0.51
N ASP A 40 -1.86 -4.85 0.20
CA ASP A 40 -2.29 -5.82 1.20
C ASP A 40 -1.26 -5.99 2.33
N PHE A 41 0.03 -6.11 1.98
CA PHE A 41 1.11 -6.20 2.97
C PHE A 41 1.14 -4.97 3.89
N ILE A 42 1.05 -3.76 3.34
CA ILE A 42 1.05 -2.52 4.12
C ILE A 42 -0.16 -2.49 5.06
N ALA A 43 -1.35 -2.83 4.56
CA ALA A 43 -2.59 -2.82 5.33
C ALA A 43 -2.63 -3.87 6.45
N GLU A 44 -1.95 -5.00 6.29
CA GLU A 44 -1.89 -6.05 7.32
C GLU A 44 -0.75 -5.81 8.32
N GLN A 45 0.43 -5.45 7.83
CA GLN A 45 1.68 -5.49 8.61
C GLN A 45 2.13 -4.13 9.12
N LEU A 46 1.89 -3.05 8.36
CA LEU A 46 2.41 -1.71 8.69
C LEU A 46 1.34 -0.78 9.28
N ALA A 47 0.11 -0.90 8.80
CA ALA A 47 -1.05 -0.19 9.30
C ALA A 47 -1.17 -0.14 10.84
N PRO A 48 -0.98 -1.26 11.58
CA PRO A 48 -1.01 -1.23 13.05
C PRO A 48 0.03 -0.30 13.69
N CYS A 49 1.14 -0.02 13.02
CA CYS A 49 2.19 0.87 13.51
C CYS A 49 1.79 2.36 13.40
N PHE A 50 0.84 2.71 12.54
CA PHE A 50 0.36 4.09 12.34
C PHE A 50 -0.84 4.45 13.22
N ILE A 51 -1.54 3.44 13.75
CA ILE A 51 -2.68 3.62 14.64
C ILE A 51 -2.16 3.39 16.06
N THR A 52 -1.60 4.42 16.70
CA THR A 52 -1.29 4.38 18.13
C THR A 52 -2.56 4.07 18.91
N PRO A 53 -2.62 3.00 19.73
CA PRO A 53 -3.68 2.90 20.72
C PRO A 53 -3.44 3.98 21.78
N ASP A 54 -4.39 4.91 21.94
CA ASP A 54 -4.48 5.78 23.13
C ASP A 54 -4.61 4.96 24.42
#